data_AF-A0A7K2BRA8-F1
#
_entry.id   AF-A0A7K2BRA8-F1
#
_cell.length_a   1.000
_cell.length_b   1.000
_cell.length_c   1.000
_cell.angle_alpha   90.00
_cell.angle_beta   90.00
_cell.angle_gamma   90.00
#
_symmetry.space_group_name_H-M   'P 1'
#
loop_
_entity.id
_entity.type
_entity.pdbx_description
1 polymer ?
#
loop_
_entity_poly.entity_id
_entity_poly.type
_entity_poly.pdbx_seq_one_letter_code
_entity_poly.pdbx_strand_id
1 'polypeptide(L)'
;AINDGTLRDTGTDSGGFTAVAAGVSHSCGLRTDNTLTCWGSNHYGEADVPAGAFNAVTAGGAHTCGLRTDNTITCWGSNHYGQTDAPAGAFNAVTASRRHSCGLRTNNTITCWGSRTSRDAPTGAFRAVTAGDNHTCGLRTTGAVVCWGNSNMKTADPVE
;
A
#
# COMPACT_ATOMS: atom_id res chain seq x y z
N ALA A 1 -10.77 22.68 20.25
CA ALA A 1 -9.44 22.10 20.44
C ALA A 1 -9.53 21.10 21.58
N ILE A 2 -9.19 19.83 21.34
CA ILE A 2 -8.84 18.93 22.43
C ILE A 2 -7.42 18.46 22.14
N ASN A 3 -6.49 19.03 22.89
CA ASN A 3 -5.05 18.78 22.85
C ASN A 3 -4.68 18.38 24.28
N ASP A 4 -4.98 17.13 24.66
CA ASP A 4 -4.76 16.62 26.02
C ASP A 4 -3.85 15.38 26.05
N GLY A 5 -3.16 15.04 24.96
CA GLY A 5 -2.09 14.04 25.00
C GLY A 5 -2.47 12.63 25.52
N THR A 6 -3.75 12.35 25.76
CA THR A 6 -4.24 11.04 26.19
C THR A 6 -4.64 10.26 24.95
N LEU A 7 -3.83 9.28 24.58
CA LEU A 7 -4.27 8.20 23.71
C LEU A 7 -5.50 7.59 24.38
N ARG A 8 -6.68 7.81 23.80
CA ARG A 8 -7.90 7.14 24.24
C ARG A 8 -7.79 5.69 23.81
N ASP A 9 -7.17 4.87 24.66
CA ASP A 9 -7.38 3.44 24.64
C ASP A 9 -8.83 3.20 25.06
N THR A 10 -9.74 3.15 24.08
CA THR A 10 -11.14 2.80 24.29
C THR A 10 -11.27 1.29 24.49
N GLY A 11 -10.44 0.73 25.37
CA GLY A 11 -10.25 -0.70 25.60
C GLY A 11 -11.55 -1.45 25.82
N THR A 12 -12.14 -1.92 24.72
CA THR A 12 -13.16 -2.98 24.64
C THR A 12 -13.05 -3.81 23.36
N ASP A 13 -12.09 -3.51 22.48
CA ASP A 13 -11.73 -4.37 21.37
C ASP A 13 -10.71 -5.41 21.84
N SER A 14 -11.17 -6.63 22.10
CA SER A 14 -10.32 -7.78 22.44
C SER A 14 -9.37 -8.21 21.30
N GLY A 15 -9.41 -7.54 20.14
CA GLY A 15 -8.52 -7.75 19.01
C GLY A 15 -7.46 -6.67 18.93
N GLY A 16 -6.20 -7.01 19.25
CA GLY A 16 -5.07 -6.11 19.03
C GLY A 16 -4.84 -5.82 17.54
N PHE A 17 -4.07 -4.76 17.26
CA PHE A 17 -3.62 -4.42 15.90
C PHE A 17 -2.22 -4.99 15.63
N THR A 18 -1.99 -5.50 14.42
CA THR A 18 -0.73 -6.09 13.96
C THR A 18 0.00 -5.20 12.95
N ALA A 19 -0.70 -4.28 12.28
CA ALA A 19 -0.11 -3.31 11.38
C ALA A 19 -0.93 -2.01 11.32
N VAL A 20 -0.29 -0.93 10.88
CA VAL A 20 -0.91 0.37 10.63
C VAL A 20 -0.44 0.90 9.28
N ALA A 21 -1.34 1.58 8.57
CA ALA A 21 -1.05 2.32 7.35
C ALA A 21 -1.58 3.74 7.50
N ALA A 22 -0.77 4.72 7.10
CA ALA A 22 -1.14 6.14 7.09
C ALA A 22 -1.16 6.65 5.65
N GLY A 23 -2.29 7.21 5.25
CA GLY A 23 -2.44 7.97 4.00
C GLY A 23 -2.22 9.46 4.24
N VAL A 24 -2.68 10.30 3.33
CA VAL A 24 -2.57 11.76 3.48
C VAL A 24 -3.47 12.31 4.57
N SER A 25 -4.72 11.82 4.66
CA SER A 25 -5.72 12.33 5.60
C SER A 25 -6.56 11.23 6.27
N HIS A 26 -6.17 9.96 6.10
CA HIS A 26 -6.81 8.80 6.72
C HIS A 26 -5.75 7.80 7.19
N SER A 27 -6.16 6.89 8.06
CA SER A 27 -5.31 5.83 8.58
C SER A 27 -6.10 4.54 8.71
N CYS A 28 -5.42 3.41 8.57
CA CYS A 28 -6.01 2.09 8.69
C CYS A 28 -5.17 1.22 9.61
N GLY A 29 -5.81 0.40 10.43
CA GLY A 29 -5.20 -0.62 11.26
C GLY A 29 -5.63 -2.01 10.80
N LEU A 30 -4.67 -2.94 10.73
CA LEU A 30 -4.93 -4.37 10.57
C LEU A 30 -5.02 -5.02 11.93
N ARG A 31 -6.10 -5.75 12.17
CA ARG A 31 -6.37 -6.46 13.42
C ARG A 31 -5.80 -7.87 13.39
N THR A 32 -5.64 -8.45 14.58
CA THR A 32 -5.16 -9.82 14.81
C THR A 32 -6.06 -10.90 14.22
N ASP A 33 -7.33 -10.59 13.96
CA ASP A 33 -8.32 -11.47 13.29
C ASP A 33 -8.36 -11.29 11.76
N ASN A 34 -7.35 -10.63 11.19
CA ASN A 34 -7.24 -10.29 9.76
C ASN A 34 -8.31 -9.32 9.24
N THR A 35 -9.08 -8.64 10.09
CA THR A 35 -9.99 -7.56 9.68
C THR A 35 -9.30 -6.20 9.69
N LEU A 36 -9.82 -5.22 8.93
CA LEU A 36 -9.29 -3.85 8.89
C LEU A 36 -10.26 -2.88 9.56
N THR A 37 -9.70 -1.83 10.15
CA THR A 37 -10.46 -0.65 10.58
C THR A 37 -9.76 0.60 10.05
N CYS A 38 -10.50 1.52 9.44
CA CYS A 38 -9.96 2.78 8.94
C CYS A 38 -10.66 3.97 9.58
N TRP A 39 -9.93 5.07 9.74
CA TRP A 39 -10.38 6.31 10.37
C TRP A 39 -9.86 7.53 9.60
N GLY A 40 -10.52 8.67 9.78
CA GLY A 40 -10.12 9.96 9.19
C GLY A 40 -11.00 10.37 8.01
N SER A 41 -10.39 10.98 6.99
CA SER A 41 -11.10 11.42 5.78
C SER A 41 -11.75 10.24 5.07
N ASN A 42 -12.95 10.47 4.51
CA ASN A 42 -13.73 9.45 3.82
C ASN A 42 -14.54 10.05 2.65
N HIS A 43 -13.99 11.06 1.98
CA HIS A 43 -14.73 11.77 0.93
C HIS A 43 -14.96 10.91 -0.33
N TYR A 44 -14.13 9.89 -0.52
CA TYR A 44 -14.18 8.96 -1.64
C TYR A 44 -14.45 7.52 -1.19
N GLY A 45 -14.80 7.31 0.09
CA GLY A 45 -14.93 5.97 0.67
C GLY A 45 -13.60 5.33 1.05
N GLU A 46 -12.49 6.07 1.14
CA GLU A 46 -11.15 5.55 1.45
C GLU A 46 -11.01 4.93 2.86
N ALA A 47 -11.94 5.22 3.76
CA ALA A 47 -12.10 4.59 5.06
C ALA A 47 -13.22 3.53 5.12
N ASP A 48 -13.99 3.33 4.04
CA ASP A 48 -15.04 2.31 3.95
C ASP A 48 -14.42 0.95 3.59
N VAL A 49 -13.95 0.24 4.62
CA VAL A 49 -13.28 -1.07 4.48
C VAL A 49 -14.20 -2.09 3.80
N PRO A 50 -13.79 -2.68 2.65
CA PRO A 50 -14.51 -3.78 2.04
C PRO A 50 -14.48 -5.04 2.91
N ALA A 51 -15.56 -5.82 2.91
CA ALA A 51 -15.60 -7.09 3.60
C ALA A 51 -14.49 -8.06 3.13
N GLY A 52 -14.02 -8.90 4.06
CA GLY A 52 -13.01 -9.92 3.81
C GLY A 52 -11.90 -9.89 4.86
N ALA A 53 -10.91 -10.77 4.65
CA ALA A 53 -9.73 -10.90 5.50
C ALA A 53 -8.47 -10.45 4.75
N PHE A 54 -7.56 -9.80 5.47
CA PHE A 54 -6.37 -9.14 4.93
C PHE A 54 -5.11 -9.55 5.71
N ASN A 55 -4.00 -9.66 4.99
CA ASN A 55 -2.66 -9.90 5.54
C ASN A 55 -1.83 -8.60 5.63
N ALA A 56 -2.16 -7.59 4.84
CA ALA A 56 -1.49 -6.30 4.85
C ALA A 56 -2.42 -5.18 4.40
N VAL A 57 -2.10 -3.94 4.78
CA VAL A 57 -2.80 -2.73 4.39
C VAL A 57 -1.79 -1.62 4.06
N THR A 58 -2.11 -0.79 3.07
CA THR A 58 -1.38 0.41 2.69
C THR A 58 -2.38 1.51 2.35
N ALA A 59 -2.04 2.75 2.69
CA ALA A 59 -2.90 3.91 2.44
C ALA A 59 -2.14 4.93 1.59
N GLY A 60 -2.82 5.43 0.56
CA GLY A 60 -2.28 6.41 -0.39
C GLY A 60 -2.84 7.80 -0.17
N GLY A 61 -2.99 8.56 -1.27
CA GLY A 61 -3.48 9.93 -1.22
C GLY A 61 -4.92 10.07 -0.76
N ALA A 62 -5.82 9.36 -1.43
CA ALA A 62 -7.26 9.32 -1.13
C ALA A 62 -7.83 7.93 -1.47
N HIS A 63 -7.00 6.89 -1.32
CA HIS A 63 -7.34 5.51 -1.57
C HIS A 63 -6.58 4.61 -0.61
N THR A 64 -7.07 3.39 -0.44
CA THR A 64 -6.47 2.37 0.41
C THR A 64 -6.38 1.08 -0.41
N CYS A 65 -5.33 0.31 -0.19
CA CYS A 65 -5.21 -1.04 -0.71
C CYS A 65 -4.89 -2.03 0.40
N GLY A 66 -5.45 -3.23 0.31
CA GLY A 66 -5.19 -4.34 1.21
C GLY A 66 -4.80 -5.59 0.43
N LEU A 67 -3.80 -6.31 0.93
CA LEU A 67 -3.47 -7.65 0.45
C LEU A 67 -4.38 -8.64 1.19
N ARG A 68 -5.21 -9.38 0.45
CA ARG A 68 -6.10 -10.39 1.02
C ARG A 68 -5.35 -11.66 1.41
N THR A 69 -5.99 -12.47 2.25
CA THR A 69 -5.45 -13.78 2.69
C THR A 69 -5.32 -14.80 1.55
N ASP A 70 -6.03 -14.60 0.44
CA ASP A 70 -5.93 -15.39 -0.79
C ASP A 70 -4.86 -14.85 -1.78
N ASN A 71 -4.02 -13.92 -1.32
CA ASN A 71 -2.98 -13.23 -2.08
C ASN A 71 -3.50 -12.32 -3.20
N THR A 72 -4.78 -11.99 -3.26
CA THR A 72 -5.31 -10.96 -4.19
C THR A 72 -5.25 -9.57 -3.57
N ILE A 73 -5.35 -8.51 -4.38
CA ILE A 73 -5.33 -7.12 -3.90
C ILE A 73 -6.73 -6.50 -3.95
N THR A 74 -7.17 -6.08 -2.77
CA THR A 74 -8.21 -5.08 -2.46
C THR A 74 -7.81 -3.64 -2.72
N CYS A 75 -8.42 -2.82 -3.58
CA CYS A 75 -8.25 -1.37 -3.46
C CYS A 75 -9.59 -0.64 -3.47
N TRP A 76 -9.72 0.44 -2.69
CA TRP A 76 -10.94 1.23 -2.54
C TRP A 76 -10.62 2.71 -2.26
N GLY A 77 -11.62 3.58 -2.40
CA GLY A 77 -11.46 5.03 -2.34
C GLY A 77 -11.44 5.69 -3.73
N SER A 78 -10.73 6.81 -3.86
CA SER A 78 -10.62 7.57 -5.11
C SER A 78 -9.98 6.76 -6.23
N ASN A 79 -10.58 6.79 -7.42
CA ASN A 79 -10.09 6.08 -8.60
C ASN A 79 -9.84 6.98 -9.83
N HIS A 80 -9.62 8.28 -9.65
CA HIS A 80 -9.48 9.23 -10.78
C HIS A 80 -8.33 8.91 -11.75
N TYR A 81 -7.32 8.14 -11.31
CA TYR A 81 -6.18 7.74 -12.12
C TYR A 81 -6.14 6.23 -12.39
N GLY A 82 -7.15 5.46 -11.95
CA GLY A 82 -7.12 3.99 -11.98
C GLY A 82 -6.35 3.37 -10.80
N GLN A 83 -6.09 4.11 -9.71
CA GLN A 83 -5.29 3.64 -8.58
C GLN A 83 -5.98 2.58 -7.71
N THR A 84 -7.28 2.36 -7.90
CA THR A 84 -8.01 1.23 -7.29
C THR A 84 -8.23 0.06 -8.25
N ASP A 85 -7.80 0.17 -9.51
CA ASP A 85 -7.95 -0.88 -10.53
C ASP A 85 -6.82 -1.92 -10.41
N ALA A 86 -6.75 -2.57 -9.26
CA ALA A 86 -5.73 -3.59 -8.99
C ALA A 86 -5.85 -4.74 -10.02
N PRO A 87 -4.76 -5.11 -10.70
CA PRO A 87 -4.80 -6.18 -11.68
C PRO A 87 -5.00 -7.54 -10.99
N ALA A 88 -5.71 -8.45 -11.66
CA ALA A 88 -5.90 -9.81 -11.18
C ALA A 88 -4.54 -10.55 -11.05
N GLY A 89 -4.51 -11.52 -10.14
CA GLY A 89 -3.35 -12.37 -9.87
C GLY A 89 -2.98 -12.40 -8.39
N ALA A 90 -1.92 -13.14 -8.08
CA ALA A 90 -1.41 -13.34 -6.73
C ALA A 90 -0.21 -12.43 -6.44
N PHE A 91 -0.21 -11.86 -5.23
CA PHE A 91 0.77 -10.90 -4.75
C PHE A 91 1.28 -11.28 -3.37
N ASN A 92 2.54 -10.93 -3.08
CA ASN A 92 3.17 -11.06 -1.77
C ASN A 92 3.19 -9.74 -1.00
N ALA A 93 3.09 -8.60 -1.69
CA ALA A 93 3.09 -7.28 -1.06
C ALA A 93 2.35 -6.25 -1.92
N VAL A 94 1.88 -5.19 -1.26
CA VAL A 94 1.22 -4.04 -1.88
C VAL A 94 1.74 -2.75 -1.24
N THR A 95 1.88 -1.70 -2.05
CA THR A 95 2.22 -0.35 -1.59
C THR A 95 1.39 0.68 -2.36
N ALA A 96 1.01 1.76 -1.69
CA ALA A 96 0.26 2.86 -2.26
C ALA A 96 1.05 4.17 -2.16
N SER A 97 1.04 4.92 -3.26
CA SER A 97 1.53 6.28 -3.40
C SER A 97 0.34 7.25 -3.38
N ARG A 98 0.55 8.54 -3.64
CA ARG A 98 -0.53 9.53 -3.71
C ARG A 98 -1.54 9.24 -4.83
N ARG A 99 -1.09 8.71 -5.98
CA ARG A 99 -1.91 8.54 -7.20
C ARG A 99 -1.70 7.22 -7.94
N HIS A 100 -0.90 6.32 -7.39
CA HIS A 100 -0.65 5.01 -7.96
C HIS A 100 -0.43 3.99 -6.86
N SER A 101 -0.51 2.72 -7.22
CA SER A 101 -0.27 1.60 -6.32
C SER A 101 0.60 0.58 -7.06
N CYS A 102 1.41 -0.17 -6.32
CA CYS A 102 2.23 -1.22 -6.87
C CYS A 102 2.12 -2.48 -6.01
N GLY A 103 2.18 -3.63 -6.67
CA GLY A 103 2.17 -4.94 -6.03
C GLY A 103 3.37 -5.76 -6.46
N LEU A 104 3.99 -6.45 -5.49
CA LEU A 104 4.98 -7.49 -5.75
C LEU A 104 4.24 -8.80 -5.97
N ARG A 105 4.31 -9.35 -7.19
CA ARG A 105 3.70 -10.64 -7.52
C ARG A 105 4.46 -11.81 -6.89
N THR A 106 3.78 -12.95 -6.75
CA THR A 106 4.37 -14.22 -6.29
C THR A 106 5.48 -14.75 -7.19
N ASN A 107 5.51 -14.33 -8.47
CA ASN A 107 6.59 -14.62 -9.42
C ASN A 107 7.75 -13.63 -9.36
N ASN A 108 7.86 -12.83 -8.28
CA ASN A 108 8.89 -11.83 -8.05
C ASN A 108 8.90 -10.65 -9.04
N THR A 109 7.85 -10.43 -9.83
CA THR A 109 7.72 -9.22 -10.67
C THR A 109 6.94 -8.13 -9.95
N ILE A 110 7.21 -6.86 -10.26
CA ILE A 110 6.40 -5.73 -9.76
C ILE A 110 5.43 -5.28 -10.85
N THR A 111 4.19 -5.02 -10.46
CA THR A 111 3.21 -4.34 -11.30
C THR A 111 2.65 -3.13 -10.60
N CYS A 112 2.59 -2.02 -11.32
CA CYS A 112 1.97 -0.80 -10.86
C CYS A 112 0.72 -0.47 -11.67
N TRP A 113 -0.25 0.16 -11.02
CA TRP A 113 -1.49 0.65 -11.61
C TRP A 113 -1.81 2.05 -11.05
N GLY A 114 -2.69 2.79 -11.71
CA GLY A 114 -2.93 4.21 -11.43
C GLY A 114 -2.17 5.16 -12.36
N SER A 115 -1.66 6.26 -11.81
CA SER A 115 -0.98 7.32 -12.56
C SER A 115 0.12 6.81 -13.50
N ARG A 116 0.13 7.34 -14.73
CA ARG A 116 1.06 6.95 -15.81
C ARG A 116 2.53 7.20 -15.46
N THR A 117 2.83 8.15 -14.57
CA THR A 117 4.20 8.57 -14.22
C THR A 117 5.02 7.51 -13.47
N SER A 118 4.40 6.46 -12.93
CA SER A 118 5.11 5.40 -12.19
C SER A 118 4.60 3.99 -12.51
N ARG A 119 3.84 3.85 -13.60
CA ARG A 119 3.18 2.59 -13.98
C ARG A 119 4.17 1.56 -14.54
N ASP A 120 5.21 2.02 -15.22
CA ASP A 120 6.14 1.15 -15.94
C ASP A 120 7.26 0.68 -15.01
N ALA A 121 6.94 -0.35 -14.22
CA ALA A 121 7.91 -0.98 -13.31
C ALA A 121 9.08 -1.59 -14.10
N PRO A 122 10.34 -1.43 -13.65
CA PRO A 122 11.50 -2.06 -14.27
C PRO A 122 11.36 -3.58 -14.32
N THR A 123 11.86 -4.18 -15.39
CA THR A 123 11.88 -5.65 -15.53
C THR A 123 12.90 -6.29 -14.58
N GLY A 124 12.61 -7.53 -14.19
CA GLY A 124 13.46 -8.36 -13.35
C GLY A 124 12.74 -8.93 -12.13
N ALA A 125 13.52 -9.56 -11.26
CA ALA A 125 13.05 -10.19 -10.05
C ALA A 125 13.31 -9.32 -8.81
N PHE A 126 12.30 -9.21 -7.95
CA PHE A 126 12.25 -8.38 -6.76
C PHE A 126 11.79 -9.19 -5.55
N ARG A 127 12.21 -8.76 -4.37
CA ARG A 127 11.77 -9.34 -3.08
C ARG A 127 11.10 -8.33 -2.15
N ALA A 128 11.11 -7.05 -2.48
CA ALA A 128 10.36 -6.02 -1.77
C ALA A 128 10.02 -4.85 -2.71
N VAL A 129 8.96 -4.13 -2.38
CA VAL A 129 8.51 -2.92 -3.07
C VAL A 129 8.03 -1.90 -2.05
N THR A 130 8.35 -0.62 -2.28
CA THR A 130 7.87 0.50 -1.48
C THR A 130 7.59 1.70 -2.39
N ALA A 131 6.63 2.54 -2.00
CA ALA A 131 6.30 3.75 -2.72
C ALA A 131 6.37 4.98 -1.81
N GLY A 132 6.93 6.06 -2.35
CA GLY A 132 6.75 7.40 -1.83
C GLY A 132 5.67 8.15 -2.61
N ASP A 133 5.61 9.47 -2.44
CA ASP A 133 4.54 10.31 -3.00
C ASP A 133 4.35 10.24 -4.52
N ASN A 134 5.46 10.10 -5.27
CA ASN A 134 5.47 10.08 -6.75
C ASN A 134 6.58 9.19 -7.32
N HIS A 135 7.09 8.25 -6.52
CA HIS A 135 8.12 7.30 -6.95
C HIS A 135 7.90 5.95 -6.27
N THR A 136 8.46 4.91 -6.88
CA THR A 136 8.47 3.56 -6.34
C THR A 136 9.88 3.02 -6.38
N CYS A 137 10.27 2.28 -5.34
CA CYS A 137 11.53 1.59 -5.26
C CYS A 137 11.28 0.08 -5.09
N GLY A 138 12.06 -0.71 -5.82
CA GLY A 138 12.07 -2.16 -5.71
C GLY A 138 13.44 -2.64 -5.26
N LEU A 139 13.46 -3.58 -4.32
CA LEU A 139 14.67 -4.31 -3.94
C LEU A 139 14.75 -5.58 -4.78
N ARG A 140 15.76 -5.66 -5.65
CA ARG A 140 16.02 -6.84 -6.49
C ARG A 140 16.38 -8.04 -5.61
N THR A 141 16.16 -9.24 -6.12
CA THR A 141 16.61 -10.49 -5.47
C THR A 141 18.13 -10.55 -5.32
N THR A 142 18.87 -9.83 -6.16
CA THR A 142 20.32 -9.65 -6.07
C THR A 142 20.78 -8.71 -4.95
N GLY A 143 19.85 -7.96 -4.33
CA GLY A 143 20.16 -6.94 -3.33
C GLY A 143 20.25 -5.51 -3.87
N ALA A 144 20.31 -5.31 -5.18
CA ALA A 144 20.32 -3.98 -5.78
C ALA A 144 18.97 -3.26 -5.61
N VAL A 145 18.99 -1.94 -5.41
CA VAL A 145 17.79 -1.12 -5.32
C VAL A 145 17.62 -0.33 -6.62
N VAL A 146 16.41 -0.37 -7.18
CA VAL A 146 16.04 0.47 -8.32
C VAL A 146 14.79 1.27 -7.98
N CYS A 147 14.86 2.59 -8.17
CA CYS A 147 13.74 3.50 -8.01
C CYS A 147 13.34 4.12 -9.36
N TRP A 148 12.04 4.24 -9.61
CA TRP A 148 11.47 4.83 -10.81
C TRP A 148 10.30 5.77 -10.45
N GLY A 149 9.99 6.73 -11.33
CA GLY A 149 8.95 7.74 -11.13
C GLY A 149 9.42 9.16 -11.44
N ASN A 150 8.88 10.16 -10.71
CA ASN A 150 9.12 11.59 -10.96
C ASN A 150 10.54 12.09 -10.63
N SER A 151 11.41 11.20 -10.15
CA SER A 151 12.84 11.43 -10.03
C SER A 151 13.49 10.45 -10.99
N ASN A 152 14.32 10.93 -11.92
CA ASN A 152 15.11 10.13 -12.87
C ASN A 152 15.49 8.77 -12.29
N MET A 153 15.43 7.68 -13.06
CA MET A 153 15.81 6.34 -12.59
C MET A 153 17.14 6.41 -11.84
N LYS A 154 17.12 6.09 -10.54
CA LYS A 154 18.31 5.97 -9.72
C LYS A 154 18.44 4.51 -9.32
N THR A 155 19.54 3.90 -9.75
CA THR A 155 19.99 2.61 -9.27
C THR A 155 21.02 2.83 -8.18
N ALA A 156 20.84 2.16 -7.05
CA ALA A 156 21.88 1.99 -6.06
C ALA A 156 22.24 0.51 -6.10
N ASP A 157 23.37 0.20 -6.74
CA ASP A 157 23.93 -1.14 -6.72
C ASP A 157 24.57 -1.39 -5.35
N PRO A 158 24.54 -2.63 -4.82
CA PRO A 158 25.26 -2.95 -3.61
C PRO A 158 26.74 -2.70 -3.89
N VAL A 159 27.40 -1.91 -3.04
CA VAL A 159 28.86 -1.84 -3.04
C VAL A 159 29.34 -3.21 -2.54
N GLU A 160 30.14 -3.91 -3.35
CA GLU A 160 30.82 -5.16 -2.93
C GLU A 160 31.72 -4.94 -1.71
#